data_AF-A0A2T1E3H8-F1
#
_entry.id   AF-A0A2T1E3H8-F1
#
_cell.length_a   1.000
_cell.length_b   1.000
_cell.length_c   1.000
_cell.angle_alpha   90.00
_cell.angle_beta   90.00
_cell.angle_gamma   90.00
#
_symmetry.space_group_name_H-M   'P 1'
#
loop_
_entity.id
_entity.type
_entity.pdbx_description
1 polymer ?
#
loop_
_entity_poly.entity_id
_entity_poly.type
_entity_poly.pdbx_seq_one_letter_code
_entity_poly.pdbx_strand_id
1 'polypeptide(L)'
;MRDLLVLFLSVKVNDLATRKTTFVQLVDGRAVAIREAVGTYRTPDLVKNVARQWTILTWTWDSKLPGTSKPDAGQKVGNDRLTTTAYLASFLLQGKTKPNGSSFRAESRNAIAQLTPAGVFSGSTRSTILISYISEPRTVAPGRYEVDMVATRNVIDQSGRIEEIPFNRTFVLDAVDIPQSPLGKDATDVERAVYNVREAGLEITEIKPFSPNQP
;
A
#
# COMPACT_ATOMS: atom_id res chain seq x y z
N MET A 1 -32.22 -33.61 -30.21
CA MET A 1 -31.71 -33.09 -28.92
C MET A 1 -30.35 -32.39 -29.07
N ARG A 2 -29.44 -32.88 -29.92
CA ARG A 2 -28.13 -32.26 -30.20
C ARG A 2 -28.23 -30.87 -30.85
N ASP A 3 -29.17 -30.68 -31.77
CA ASP A 3 -29.29 -29.42 -32.52
C ASP A 3 -29.87 -28.26 -31.69
N LEU A 4 -30.69 -28.57 -30.68
CA LEU A 4 -31.22 -27.58 -29.74
C LEU A 4 -30.11 -27.01 -28.83
N LEU A 5 -29.15 -27.85 -28.44
CA LEU A 5 -28.00 -27.45 -27.61
C LEU A 5 -27.09 -26.47 -28.37
N VAL A 6 -26.85 -26.71 -29.67
CA VAL A 6 -26.02 -25.86 -30.52
C VAL A 6 -26.67 -24.49 -30.76
N LEU A 7 -27.99 -24.47 -30.97
CA LEU A 7 -28.75 -23.22 -31.07
C LEU A 7 -28.73 -22.42 -29.76
N PHE A 8 -28.90 -23.09 -28.61
CA PHE A 8 -28.86 -22.43 -27.30
C PHE A 8 -27.48 -21.84 -26.96
N LEU A 9 -26.40 -22.56 -27.32
CA LEU A 9 -25.03 -22.05 -27.20
C LEU A 9 -24.78 -20.86 -28.14
N SER A 10 -25.28 -20.92 -29.36
CA SER A 10 -25.11 -19.83 -30.35
C SER A 10 -25.81 -18.54 -29.92
N VAL A 11 -27.01 -18.63 -29.33
CA VAL A 11 -27.73 -17.47 -28.77
C VAL A 11 -26.97 -16.86 -27.58
N LYS A 12 -26.47 -17.69 -26.65
CA LYS A 12 -25.68 -17.22 -25.49
C LYS A 12 -24.37 -16.55 -25.90
N VAL A 13 -23.70 -17.05 -26.95
CA VAL A 13 -22.47 -16.46 -27.49
C VAL A 13 -22.76 -15.11 -28.17
N ASN A 14 -23.89 -14.98 -28.86
CA ASN A 14 -24.29 -13.72 -29.48
C ASN A 14 -24.67 -12.65 -28.44
N ASP A 15 -25.31 -13.03 -27.32
CA ASP A 15 -25.58 -12.13 -26.20
C ASP A 15 -24.30 -11.63 -25.51
N LEU A 16 -23.24 -12.44 -25.49
CA LEU A 16 -21.93 -12.04 -24.97
C LEU A 16 -21.17 -11.13 -25.95
N ALA A 17 -21.26 -11.40 -27.26
CA ALA A 17 -20.62 -10.60 -28.30
C ALA A 17 -21.29 -9.22 -28.49
N THR A 18 -22.56 -9.08 -28.10
CA THR A 18 -23.34 -7.82 -28.22
C THR A 18 -23.33 -6.96 -26.95
N ARG A 19 -22.64 -7.37 -25.87
CA ARG A 19 -22.48 -6.52 -24.68
C ARG A 19 -21.77 -5.22 -25.04
N LYS A 20 -22.49 -4.11 -24.90
CA LYS A 20 -21.96 -2.76 -25.11
C LYS A 20 -20.85 -2.50 -24.09
N THR A 21 -19.69 -2.04 -24.56
CA THR A 21 -18.61 -1.56 -23.69
C THR A 21 -19.13 -0.37 -22.87
N THR A 22 -19.02 -0.47 -21.54
CA THR A 22 -19.38 0.63 -20.63
C THR A 22 -18.25 1.66 -20.64
N PHE A 23 -18.57 2.89 -21.05
CA PHE A 23 -17.67 4.03 -20.99
C PHE A 23 -18.10 4.94 -19.84
N VAL A 24 -17.14 5.39 -19.02
CA VAL A 24 -17.37 6.52 -18.13
C VAL A 24 -16.76 7.75 -18.78
N GLN A 25 -17.58 8.78 -18.93
CA GLN A 25 -17.14 10.10 -19.35
C GLN A 25 -16.77 10.89 -18.10
N LEU A 26 -15.51 11.30 -18.02
CA LEU A 26 -15.01 12.16 -16.97
C LEU A 26 -15.59 13.57 -17.15
N VAL A 27 -15.62 14.35 -16.07
CA VAL A 27 -16.14 15.73 -16.08
C VAL A 27 -15.38 16.67 -17.03
N ASP A 28 -14.20 16.28 -17.48
CA ASP A 28 -13.37 16.98 -18.46
C ASP A 28 -13.62 16.54 -19.92
N GLY A 29 -14.63 15.68 -20.15
CA GLY A 29 -15.03 15.20 -21.47
C GLY A 29 -14.24 13.98 -21.97
N ARG A 30 -13.21 13.51 -21.25
CA ARG A 30 -12.48 12.29 -21.63
C ARG A 30 -13.34 11.05 -21.40
N ALA A 31 -13.43 10.19 -22.40
CA ALA A 31 -14.06 8.88 -22.27
C ALA A 31 -12.99 7.83 -21.90
N VAL A 32 -13.24 7.09 -20.82
CA VAL A 32 -12.39 5.97 -20.40
C VAL A 32 -13.13 4.67 -20.65
N ALA A 33 -12.52 3.77 -21.43
CA ALA A 33 -13.03 2.41 -21.63
C ALA A 33 -12.78 1.59 -20.37
N ILE A 34 -13.85 1.07 -19.77
CA ILE A 34 -13.75 0.28 -18.54
C ILE A 34 -13.71 -1.20 -18.89
N ARG A 35 -12.81 -1.95 -18.23
CA ARG A 35 -12.96 -3.40 -18.12
C ARG A 35 -13.90 -3.67 -16.96
N GLU A 36 -15.05 -4.29 -17.23
CA GLU A 36 -15.94 -4.75 -16.15
C GLU A 36 -15.15 -5.67 -15.22
N ALA A 37 -15.01 -5.25 -13.98
CA ALA A 37 -14.37 -6.03 -12.93
C ALA A 37 -15.24 -5.96 -11.67
N VAL A 38 -15.19 -7.01 -10.86
CA VAL A 38 -15.85 -7.02 -9.54
C VAL A 38 -15.28 -5.87 -8.72
N GLY A 39 -16.09 -5.17 -7.90
CA GLY A 39 -15.66 -3.97 -7.16
C GLY A 39 -14.44 -4.15 -6.24
N THR A 40 -14.11 -5.41 -5.90
CA THR A 40 -12.94 -5.80 -5.12
C THR A 40 -11.67 -6.00 -5.95
N TYR A 41 -11.76 -5.95 -7.28
CA TYR A 41 -10.61 -6.10 -8.16
C TYR A 41 -9.69 -4.88 -8.08
N ARG A 42 -8.38 -5.15 -8.02
CA ARG A 42 -7.30 -4.16 -8.13
C ARG A 42 -6.30 -4.66 -9.16
N THR A 43 -5.73 -3.73 -9.92
CA THR A 43 -4.72 -4.08 -10.94
C THR A 43 -3.43 -4.55 -10.27
N PRO A 44 -2.66 -5.46 -10.90
CA PRO A 44 -1.38 -5.92 -10.36
C PRO A 44 -0.43 -4.78 -9.98
N ASP A 45 -0.34 -3.74 -10.82
CA ASP A 45 0.54 -2.60 -10.58
C ASP A 45 0.12 -1.77 -9.37
N LEU A 46 -1.18 -1.63 -9.13
CA LEU A 46 -1.69 -0.94 -7.95
C LEU A 46 -1.34 -1.71 -6.67
N VAL A 47 -1.50 -3.03 -6.66
CA VAL A 47 -1.13 -3.88 -5.52
C VAL A 47 0.37 -3.79 -5.24
N LYS A 48 1.21 -3.90 -6.27
CA LYS A 48 2.67 -3.75 -6.17
C LYS A 48 3.05 -2.36 -5.65
N ASN A 49 2.38 -1.31 -6.13
CA ASN A 49 2.63 0.07 -5.73
C ASN A 49 2.30 0.33 -4.26
N VAL A 50 1.21 -0.23 -3.72
CA VAL A 50 0.87 -0.04 -2.30
C VAL A 50 1.94 -0.66 -1.39
N ALA A 51 2.40 -1.88 -1.68
CA ALA A 51 3.48 -2.51 -0.92
C ALA A 51 4.80 -1.72 -1.02
N ARG A 52 5.15 -1.27 -2.23
CA ARG A 52 6.32 -0.40 -2.47
C ARG A 52 6.24 0.91 -1.69
N GLN A 53 5.12 1.61 -1.81
CA GLN A 53 4.89 2.91 -1.18
C GLN A 53 4.97 2.81 0.34
N TRP A 54 4.30 1.82 0.93
CA TRP A 54 4.40 1.59 2.37
C TRP A 54 5.84 1.38 2.81
N THR A 55 6.59 0.55 2.08
CA THR A 55 7.98 0.20 2.40
C THR A 55 8.89 1.42 2.34
N ILE A 56 8.79 2.22 1.27
CA ILE A 56 9.62 3.42 1.08
C ILE A 56 9.30 4.47 2.14
N LEU A 57 8.02 4.78 2.36
CA LEU A 57 7.60 5.79 3.34
C LEU A 57 7.97 5.41 4.78
N THR A 58 7.96 4.11 5.09
CA THR A 58 8.29 3.60 6.42
C THR A 58 9.79 3.62 6.70
N TRP A 59 10.63 3.25 5.73
CA TRP A 59 12.05 2.94 5.98
C TRP A 59 13.05 3.92 5.36
N THR A 60 12.59 4.94 4.63
CA THR A 60 13.46 6.01 4.12
C THR A 60 13.42 7.19 5.08
N TRP A 61 14.58 7.52 5.66
CA TRP A 61 14.72 8.54 6.69
C TRP A 61 15.84 9.52 6.34
N ASP A 62 15.52 10.80 6.29
CA ASP A 62 16.46 11.88 5.96
C ASP A 62 16.41 13.04 6.97
N SER A 63 15.73 12.85 8.11
CA SER A 63 15.49 13.82 9.20
C SER A 63 14.69 15.08 8.81
N LYS A 64 14.05 15.09 7.63
CA LYS A 64 13.33 16.27 7.12
C LYS A 64 11.87 15.96 6.85
N LEU A 65 11.03 16.98 6.97
CA LEU A 65 9.65 16.89 6.51
C LEU A 65 9.62 16.78 4.97
N PRO A 66 8.82 15.86 4.40
CA PRO A 66 8.75 15.63 2.96
C PRO A 66 8.53 16.93 2.17
N GLY A 67 9.33 17.12 1.12
CA GLY A 67 9.23 18.30 0.25
C GLY A 67 9.73 19.60 0.87
N THR A 68 10.38 19.56 2.03
CA THR A 68 10.88 20.76 2.72
C THR A 68 12.31 20.56 3.25
N SER A 69 12.94 21.64 3.72
CA SER A 69 14.19 21.61 4.48
C SER A 69 13.98 21.60 6.00
N LYS A 70 12.73 21.61 6.47
CA LYS A 70 12.40 21.68 7.90
C LYS A 70 12.69 20.34 8.58
N PRO A 71 13.26 20.31 9.80
CA PRO A 71 13.46 19.08 10.54
C PRO A 71 12.15 18.32 10.79
N ASP A 72 12.18 16.99 10.66
CA ASP A 72 11.05 16.13 11.07
C ASP A 72 11.12 15.86 12.57
N ALA A 73 10.25 16.55 13.32
CA ALA A 73 10.14 16.34 14.76
C ALA A 73 9.50 14.98 15.11
N GLY A 74 8.92 14.28 14.13
CA GLY A 74 8.23 13.01 14.26
C GLY A 74 6.89 13.08 15.01
N GLN A 75 6.18 11.96 15.00
CA GLN A 75 4.87 11.77 15.63
C GLN A 75 5.00 10.83 16.83
N LYS A 76 4.52 11.26 18.00
CA LYS A 76 4.58 10.44 19.22
C LYS A 76 3.63 9.25 19.11
N VAL A 77 4.13 8.07 19.44
CA VAL A 77 3.36 6.82 19.48
C VAL A 77 3.75 6.08 20.75
N GLY A 78 2.86 6.10 21.76
CA GLY A 78 3.20 5.64 23.10
C GLY A 78 4.34 6.48 23.70
N ASN A 79 5.43 5.81 24.09
CA ASN A 79 6.64 6.46 24.59
C ASN A 79 7.68 6.72 23.47
N ASP A 80 7.48 6.12 22.30
CA ASP A 80 8.38 6.20 21.16
C ASP A 80 7.89 7.21 20.12
N ARG A 81 8.58 7.28 18.99
CA ARG A 81 8.30 8.24 17.92
C ARG A 81 8.48 7.62 16.54
N LEU A 82 7.63 8.01 15.61
CA LEU A 82 7.72 7.70 14.19
C LEU A 82 8.14 8.93 13.41
N THR A 83 8.81 8.75 12.27
CA THR A 83 8.88 9.82 11.27
C THR A 83 7.48 10.17 10.78
N THR A 84 7.30 11.41 10.32
CA THR A 84 6.02 11.86 9.77
C THR A 84 5.61 11.01 8.57
N THR A 85 6.56 10.57 7.74
CA THR A 85 6.30 9.66 6.60
C THR A 85 5.85 8.28 7.04
N ALA A 86 6.49 7.67 8.05
CA ALA A 86 6.10 6.36 8.57
C ALA A 86 4.72 6.42 9.26
N TYR A 87 4.41 7.54 9.93
CA TYR A 87 3.08 7.78 10.46
C TYR A 87 2.02 7.85 9.35
N LEU A 88 2.31 8.54 8.24
CA LEU A 88 1.42 8.56 7.06
C LEU A 88 1.29 7.17 6.43
N ALA A 89 2.40 6.44 6.25
CA ALA A 89 2.42 5.09 5.71
C ALA A 89 1.50 4.13 6.48
N SER A 90 1.40 4.31 7.80
CA SER A 90 0.54 3.47 8.63
C SER A 90 -0.95 3.51 8.25
N PHE A 91 -1.42 4.53 7.53
CA PHE A 91 -2.81 4.57 7.04
C PHE A 91 -3.06 3.57 5.90
N LEU A 92 -2.02 3.06 5.25
CA LEU A 92 -2.08 1.92 4.33
C LEU A 92 -2.29 0.59 5.08
N LEU A 93 -2.07 0.54 6.39
CA LEU A 93 -2.30 -0.65 7.20
C LEU A 93 -3.75 -0.73 7.67
N GLN A 94 -4.25 -1.94 7.85
CA GLN A 94 -5.61 -2.19 8.33
C GLN A 94 -5.84 -1.54 9.71
N GLY A 95 -6.81 -0.63 9.75
CA GLY A 95 -7.20 0.11 10.95
C GLY A 95 -8.28 -0.57 11.78
N LYS A 96 -8.91 -1.63 11.26
CA LYS A 96 -10.00 -2.34 11.94
C LYS A 96 -9.53 -2.93 13.28
N THR A 97 -10.28 -2.65 14.33
CA THR A 97 -10.00 -3.15 15.69
C THR A 97 -10.31 -4.65 15.77
N LYS A 98 -9.34 -5.41 16.27
CA LYS A 98 -9.43 -6.83 16.63
C LYS A 98 -10.18 -6.98 17.97
N PRO A 99 -10.66 -8.19 18.33
CA PRO A 99 -11.36 -8.43 19.60
C PRO A 99 -10.56 -8.04 20.85
N ASN A 100 -9.23 -8.05 20.78
CA ASN A 100 -8.33 -7.65 21.86
C ASN A 100 -8.18 -6.12 22.03
N GLY A 101 -8.94 -5.31 21.29
CA GLY A 101 -8.92 -3.85 21.38
C GLY A 101 -7.82 -3.14 20.58
N SER A 102 -6.95 -3.87 19.88
CA SER A 102 -5.87 -3.31 19.05
C SER A 102 -6.17 -3.45 17.55
N SER A 103 -5.43 -2.77 16.69
CA SER A 103 -5.50 -2.95 15.23
C SER A 103 -4.11 -3.23 14.67
N PHE A 104 -4.04 -3.87 13.49
CA PHE A 104 -2.75 -4.13 12.84
C PHE A 104 -1.96 -2.84 12.61
N ARG A 105 -2.65 -1.75 12.24
CA ARG A 105 -2.06 -0.40 12.18
C ARG A 105 -1.45 0.04 13.51
N ALA A 106 -2.18 -0.08 14.62
CA ALA A 106 -1.70 0.37 15.92
C ALA A 106 -0.50 -0.45 16.41
N GLU A 107 -0.58 -1.77 16.29
CA GLU A 107 0.53 -2.69 16.62
C GLU A 107 1.78 -2.37 15.78
N SER A 108 1.61 -2.19 14.47
CA SER A 108 2.71 -1.88 13.55
C SER A 108 3.34 -0.52 13.83
N ARG A 109 2.54 0.50 14.16
CA ARG A 109 3.07 1.82 14.57
C ARG A 109 4.01 1.70 15.77
N ASN A 110 3.60 0.95 16.80
CA ASN A 110 4.44 0.71 17.97
C ASN A 110 5.73 -0.02 17.60
N ALA A 111 5.64 -1.10 16.81
CA ALA A 111 6.80 -1.87 16.39
C ALA A 111 7.79 -1.05 15.55
N ILE A 112 7.29 -0.24 14.60
CA ILE A 112 8.14 0.63 13.77
C ILE A 112 8.77 1.74 14.63
N ALA A 113 8.04 2.29 15.60
CA ALA A 113 8.57 3.33 16.49
C ALA A 113 9.73 2.80 17.33
N GLN A 114 9.62 1.58 17.86
CA GLN A 114 10.71 0.89 18.57
C GLN A 114 11.94 0.61 17.70
N LEU A 115 11.72 0.39 16.39
CA LEU A 115 12.78 0.19 15.41
C LEU A 115 13.35 1.50 14.85
N THR A 116 12.80 2.66 15.22
CA THR A 116 13.24 3.98 14.75
C THR A 116 14.21 4.60 15.76
N PRO A 117 15.53 4.62 15.49
CA PRO A 117 16.50 5.18 16.41
C PRO A 117 16.27 6.68 16.63
N ALA A 118 16.54 7.17 17.84
CA ALA A 118 16.42 8.60 18.16
C ALA A 118 17.26 9.49 17.23
N GLY A 119 18.38 8.96 16.71
CA GLY A 119 19.27 9.64 15.77
C GLY A 119 18.61 10.03 14.44
N VAL A 120 17.49 9.42 14.09
CA VAL A 120 16.70 9.78 12.90
C VAL A 120 16.19 11.21 12.97
N PHE A 121 15.77 11.66 14.15
CA PHE A 121 15.17 12.98 14.35
C PHE A 121 16.22 14.09 14.50
N SER A 122 17.45 13.75 14.90
CA SER A 122 18.59 14.68 14.92
C SER A 122 19.38 14.71 13.62
N GLY A 123 19.09 13.79 12.69
CA GLY A 123 19.84 13.61 11.45
C GLY A 123 21.17 12.88 11.62
N SER A 124 21.45 12.32 12.80
CA SER A 124 22.61 11.47 13.07
C SER A 124 22.47 10.05 12.51
N THR A 125 21.25 9.66 12.17
CA THR A 125 20.94 8.41 11.48
C THR A 125 20.06 8.70 10.28
N ARG A 126 20.43 8.15 9.13
CA ARG A 126 19.61 8.19 7.91
C ARG A 126 19.39 6.78 7.43
N SER A 127 18.37 6.56 6.61
CA SER A 127 18.24 5.30 5.91
C SER A 127 17.58 5.45 4.55
N THR A 128 17.89 4.50 3.68
CA THR A 128 17.19 4.28 2.43
C THR A 128 16.89 2.80 2.29
N ILE A 129 15.85 2.45 1.53
CA ILE A 129 15.50 1.07 1.26
C ILE A 129 15.57 0.82 -0.24
N LEU A 130 16.41 -0.13 -0.64
CA LEU A 130 16.56 -0.58 -2.01
C LEU A 130 15.66 -1.80 -2.21
N ILE A 131 14.61 -1.64 -3.02
CA ILE A 131 13.72 -2.75 -3.38
C ILE A 131 14.25 -3.40 -4.65
N SER A 132 14.79 -4.60 -4.53
CA SER A 132 15.39 -5.34 -5.64
C SER A 132 14.35 -6.10 -6.45
N TYR A 133 13.26 -6.54 -5.81
CA TYR A 133 12.21 -7.30 -6.46
C TYR A 133 10.88 -7.16 -5.74
N ILE A 134 9.80 -7.15 -6.52
CA ILE A 134 8.42 -7.30 -6.07
C ILE A 134 7.76 -8.33 -7.00
N SER A 135 7.18 -9.39 -6.47
CA SER A 135 6.54 -10.43 -7.27
C SER A 135 5.30 -9.92 -7.99
N GLU A 136 4.84 -10.69 -8.99
CA GLU A 136 3.45 -10.54 -9.43
C GLU A 136 2.50 -10.91 -8.27
N PRO A 137 1.38 -10.17 -8.09
CA PRO A 137 0.45 -10.47 -7.02
C PRO A 137 -0.27 -11.81 -7.22
N ARG A 138 -0.32 -12.61 -6.17
CA ARG A 138 -1.15 -13.83 -6.11
C ARG A 138 -2.50 -13.49 -5.51
N THR A 139 -3.58 -13.79 -6.23
CA THR A 139 -4.93 -13.68 -5.66
C THR A 139 -5.22 -14.92 -4.82
N VAL A 140 -5.31 -14.76 -3.50
CA VAL A 140 -5.55 -15.86 -2.56
C VAL A 140 -7.03 -15.96 -2.15
N ALA A 141 -7.80 -14.89 -2.34
CA ALA A 141 -9.25 -14.86 -2.26
C ALA A 141 -9.79 -13.67 -3.08
N PRO A 142 -11.10 -13.58 -3.39
CA PRO A 142 -11.67 -12.41 -4.06
C PRO A 142 -11.33 -11.11 -3.32
N GLY A 143 -10.60 -10.20 -3.99
CA GLY A 143 -10.14 -8.95 -3.41
C GLY A 143 -8.97 -9.07 -2.42
N ARG A 144 -8.39 -10.26 -2.24
CA ARG A 144 -7.23 -10.48 -1.37
C ARG A 144 -6.02 -10.88 -2.18
N TYR A 145 -4.91 -10.19 -1.96
CA TYR A 145 -3.69 -10.31 -2.71
C TYR A 145 -2.49 -10.59 -1.80
N GLU A 146 -1.56 -11.41 -2.27
CA GLU A 146 -0.23 -11.54 -1.69
C GLU A 146 0.83 -11.07 -2.67
N VAL A 147 1.85 -10.37 -2.16
CA VAL A 147 3.01 -9.97 -2.95
C VAL A 147 4.28 -10.14 -2.12
N ASP A 148 5.28 -10.80 -2.70
CA ASP A 148 6.58 -10.97 -2.08
C ASP A 148 7.50 -9.82 -2.47
N MET A 149 8.28 -9.34 -1.52
CA MET A 149 9.25 -8.28 -1.68
C MET A 149 10.61 -8.74 -1.18
N VAL A 150 11.64 -8.48 -2.00
CA VAL A 150 13.04 -8.59 -1.62
C VAL A 150 13.62 -7.18 -1.62
N ALA A 151 14.12 -6.75 -0.47
CA ALA A 151 14.67 -5.42 -0.30
C ALA A 151 15.81 -5.44 0.72
N THR A 152 16.68 -4.44 0.64
CA THR A 152 17.75 -4.19 1.60
C THR A 152 17.63 -2.77 2.12
N ARG A 153 17.60 -2.62 3.45
CA ARG A 153 17.59 -1.32 4.11
C ARG A 153 19.03 -0.94 4.48
N ASN A 154 19.48 0.20 4.00
CA ASN A 154 20.80 0.74 4.27
C ASN A 154 20.66 1.83 5.34
N VAL A 155 21.22 1.60 6.51
CA VAL A 155 21.23 2.54 7.64
C VAL A 155 22.59 3.21 7.69
N ILE A 156 22.60 4.54 7.68
CA ILE A 156 23.80 5.35 7.60
C ILE A 156 23.92 6.14 8.90
N ASP A 157 25.02 5.96 9.62
CA ASP A 157 25.32 6.73 10.84
C ASP A 157 26.12 8.01 10.54
N GLN A 158 26.41 8.81 11.57
CA GLN A 158 27.15 10.08 11.42
C GLN A 158 28.56 9.92 10.86
N SER A 159 29.19 8.74 11.03
CA SER A 159 30.52 8.47 10.49
C SER A 159 30.49 8.15 9.00
N GLY A 160 29.29 7.98 8.43
CA GLY A 160 29.09 7.53 7.06
C GLY A 160 29.15 6.00 6.91
N ARG A 161 29.30 5.25 7.99
CA ARG A 161 29.23 3.79 7.97
C ARG A 161 27.82 3.35 7.58
N ILE A 162 27.76 2.35 6.70
CA ILE A 162 26.52 1.79 6.18
C ILE A 162 26.33 0.39 6.79
N GLU A 163 25.19 0.18 7.44
CA GLU A 163 24.70 -1.12 7.86
C GLU A 163 23.59 -1.58 6.92
N GLU A 164 23.75 -2.75 6.30
CA GLU A 164 22.77 -3.33 5.40
C GLU A 164 21.90 -4.34 6.15
N ILE A 165 20.58 -4.13 6.14
CA ILE A 165 19.60 -4.95 6.84
C ILE A 165 18.63 -5.55 5.82
N PRO A 166 18.61 -6.88 5.62
CA PRO A 166 17.65 -7.53 4.73
C PRO A 166 16.20 -7.30 5.18
N PHE A 167 15.34 -6.94 4.23
CA PHE A 167 13.91 -6.71 4.42
C PHE A 167 13.09 -7.54 3.42
N ASN A 168 13.15 -8.86 3.57
CA ASN A 168 12.39 -9.78 2.75
C ASN A 168 11.03 -10.06 3.40
N ARG A 169 9.94 -9.65 2.75
CA ARG A 169 8.58 -9.74 3.31
C ARG A 169 7.56 -10.18 2.27
N THR A 170 6.55 -10.92 2.72
CA THR A 170 5.30 -11.09 1.98
C THR A 170 4.28 -10.14 2.58
N PHE A 171 3.67 -9.32 1.73
CA PHE A 171 2.56 -8.44 2.09
C PHE A 171 1.25 -9.11 1.72
N VAL A 172 0.28 -9.10 2.65
CA VAL A 172 -1.10 -9.50 2.41
C VAL A 172 -1.94 -8.23 2.36
N LEU A 173 -2.71 -8.06 1.29
CA LEU A 173 -3.52 -6.87 1.04
C LEU A 173 -4.97 -7.24 0.77
N ASP A 174 -5.90 -6.50 1.38
CA ASP A 174 -7.33 -6.61 1.14
C ASP A 174 -7.83 -5.37 0.40
N ALA A 175 -8.65 -5.59 -0.63
CA ALA A 175 -9.41 -4.55 -1.29
C ALA A 175 -10.48 -4.03 -0.33
N VAL A 176 -10.52 -2.72 -0.19
CA VAL A 176 -11.50 -2.00 0.63
C VAL A 176 -12.18 -0.94 -0.23
N ASP A 177 -13.33 -0.46 0.23
CA ASP A 177 -13.99 0.68 -0.42
C ASP A 177 -13.05 1.88 -0.43
N ILE A 178 -13.00 2.55 -1.58
CA ILE A 178 -12.23 3.78 -1.72
C ILE A 178 -12.95 4.85 -0.88
N PRO A 179 -12.30 5.42 0.15
CA PRO A 179 -12.96 6.41 0.98
C PRO A 179 -13.33 7.61 0.11
N GLN A 180 -14.62 7.95 0.10
CA GLN A 180 -15.08 9.19 -0.50
C GLN A 180 -14.47 10.33 0.31
N SER A 181 -13.74 11.21 -0.36
CA SER A 181 -13.12 12.37 0.27
C SER A 181 -14.19 13.42 0.53
N PRO A 182 -14.56 13.73 1.79
CA PRO A 182 -15.41 14.87 2.11
C PRO A 182 -14.57 16.17 2.13
N LEU A 183 -13.29 16.11 1.76
CA LEU A 183 -12.36 17.21 1.94
C LEU A 183 -12.82 18.41 1.10
N GLY A 184 -13.22 19.47 1.81
CA GLY A 184 -13.44 20.78 1.22
C GLY A 184 -12.13 21.45 0.82
N LYS A 185 -12.24 22.67 0.28
CA LYS A 185 -11.09 23.48 -0.17
C LYS A 185 -10.08 23.76 0.96
N ASP A 186 -10.53 23.69 2.21
CA ASP A 186 -9.76 24.03 3.42
C ASP A 186 -9.08 22.82 4.09
N ALA A 187 -9.12 21.63 3.46
CA ALA A 187 -8.45 20.45 3.99
C ALA A 187 -6.93 20.69 4.16
N THR A 188 -6.42 20.32 5.34
CA THR A 188 -5.00 20.43 5.64
C THR A 188 -4.17 19.49 4.75
N ASP A 189 -2.88 19.79 4.58
CA ASP A 189 -2.00 18.94 3.78
C ASP A 189 -1.87 17.52 4.35
N VAL A 190 -1.97 17.36 5.67
CA VAL A 190 -1.96 16.05 6.34
C VAL A 190 -3.23 15.27 6.05
N GLU A 191 -4.41 15.90 6.13
CA GLU A 191 -5.67 15.26 5.78
C GLU A 191 -5.68 14.83 4.31
N ARG A 192 -5.23 15.71 3.41
CA ARG A 192 -5.09 15.39 1.99
C ARG A 192 -4.12 14.22 1.77
N ALA A 193 -2.98 14.21 2.46
CA ALA A 193 -2.04 13.10 2.39
C ALA A 193 -2.64 11.77 2.86
N VAL A 194 -3.45 11.78 3.94
CA VAL A 194 -4.15 10.58 4.43
C VAL A 194 -5.15 10.06 3.39
N TYR A 195 -5.92 10.94 2.74
CA TYR A 195 -6.84 10.50 1.68
C TYR A 195 -6.07 9.98 0.46
N ASN A 196 -5.04 10.69 0.01
CA ASN A 196 -4.23 10.29 -1.15
C ASN A 196 -3.62 8.89 -0.99
N VAL A 197 -3.11 8.54 0.21
CA VAL A 197 -2.59 7.18 0.43
C VAL A 197 -3.70 6.12 0.41
N ARG A 198 -4.95 6.48 0.70
CA ARG A 198 -6.09 5.57 0.75
C ARG A 198 -6.84 5.41 -0.56
N GLU A 199 -6.60 6.29 -1.54
CA GLU A 199 -7.26 6.27 -2.86
C GLU A 199 -7.07 4.96 -3.62
N ALA A 200 -6.00 4.21 -3.32
CA ALA A 200 -5.76 2.88 -3.88
C ALA A 200 -6.85 1.85 -3.53
N GLY A 201 -7.68 2.11 -2.49
CA GLY A 201 -8.72 1.18 -2.05
C GLY A 201 -8.16 -0.19 -1.66
N LEU A 202 -6.98 -0.19 -1.04
CA LEU A 202 -6.26 -1.37 -0.54
C LEU A 202 -5.78 -1.08 0.88
N GLU A 203 -5.82 -2.10 1.74
CA GLU A 203 -5.17 -2.09 3.05
C GLU A 203 -4.24 -3.29 3.19
N ILE A 204 -3.05 -3.06 3.73
CA ILE A 204 -2.16 -4.14 4.14
C ILE A 204 -2.68 -4.69 5.47
N THR A 205 -3.03 -5.98 5.47
CA THR A 205 -3.59 -6.68 6.63
C THR A 205 -2.53 -7.45 7.39
N GLU A 206 -1.50 -7.92 6.69
CA GLU A 206 -0.39 -8.67 7.28
C GLU A 206 0.92 -8.39 6.54
N ILE A 207 2.03 -8.45 7.29
CA ILE A 207 3.40 -8.41 6.76
C ILE A 207 4.16 -9.54 7.44
N LYS A 208 4.51 -10.57 6.67
CA LYS A 208 5.19 -11.78 7.17
C LYS A 208 6.60 -11.91 6.61
N PRO A 209 7.55 -12.55 7.32
CA PRO A 209 8.86 -12.87 6.75
C PRO A 209 8.72 -13.66 5.44
N PHE A 210 9.53 -13.31 4.44
CA PHE A 210 9.65 -14.07 3.20
C PHE A 210 11.03 -14.69 3.11
N SER A 211 11.07 -15.99 2.85
CA SER A 211 12.28 -16.77 2.61
C SER A 211 12.29 -17.20 1.14
N PRO A 212 13.06 -16.54 0.26
CA PRO A 212 13.11 -16.89 -1.16
C PRO A 212 13.69 -18.29 -1.46
N ASN A 213 14.25 -18.98 -0.44
CA ASN A 213 15.02 -20.22 -0.60
C ASN A 213 14.44 -21.44 0.17
N GLN A 214 13.14 -21.47 0.50
CA GLN A 214 12.53 -22.72 0.99
C GLN A 214 11.90 -23.51 -0.17
N PRO A 215 12.35 -24.76 -0.42
CA PRO A 215 11.73 -25.64 -1.42
C PRO A 215 10.32 -26.08 -1.02
#